data_AF-D6S899-F1
#
_entry.id   AF-D6S899-F1
#
_cell.length_a   1.000
_cell.length_b   1.000
_cell.length_c   1.000
_cell.angle_alpha   90.00
_cell.angle_beta   90.00
_cell.angle_gamma   90.00
#
_symmetry.space_group_name_H-M   'P 1'
#
loop_
_entity.id
_entity.type
_entity.pdbx_description
1 polymer ?
#
loop_
_entity_poly.entity_id
_entity_poly.type
_entity_poly.pdbx_seq_one_letter_code
_entity_poly.pdbx_strand_id
1 'polypeptide(L)'
;MTDDIKALFQSKGFFVFLSLMFKLFLDLSYSYAISPLFSYMGLVNNLNIYKLIESYALVVIMCYTIRHKVERVSDFYLMLFYVLIIIPCLNIYPYKDFSRLYMYMLIASFYTMQIFANSPKLRLSFSDKKINENFIVYAFALVGILMFAWIIMRGGLKYLNFDFRKVYDTRREIAEVIFPGPFAYFMNWYGKIINPTLLVFCLWDRKKLGTVITLICQVFFFGFTSHKSMLFYPVLVIFIAIVKGNKYTGNLMTMGLAGLTFLCLAFYLITDNWQPISVIVRRVFMVTADNHFRYYDAFKNIDFVYLTDKSWVFGGKLYPYNYPIQALISMIYYGHPNTWVNTGFIANGYANFGFYGMLSYSAITGWLIGIMDEISYKKMPLWVAIAITIVPMFNLISVDLLTGLLYHGLIMSIVLMWLLSKRDKKVKEI
;
A
#
# COMPACT_ATOMS: atom_id res chain seq x y z
N MET A 1 18.07 21.40 12.82
CA MET A 1 17.36 20.68 13.90
C MET A 1 18.30 20.62 15.08
N THR A 2 17.95 21.24 16.21
CA THR A 2 18.76 21.21 17.44
C THR A 2 18.85 19.79 17.99
N ASP A 3 19.84 19.50 18.83
CA ASP A 3 20.07 18.13 19.32
C ASP A 3 18.95 17.63 20.23
N ASP A 4 18.27 18.53 20.94
CA ASP A 4 17.08 18.20 21.73
C ASP A 4 15.91 17.72 20.84
N ILE A 5 15.67 18.39 19.70
CA ILE A 5 14.63 17.98 18.76
C ILE A 5 15.00 16.61 18.16
N LYS A 6 16.28 16.36 17.85
CA LYS A 6 16.73 15.04 17.39
C LYS A 6 16.53 13.96 18.46
N ALA A 7 16.78 14.26 19.72
CA ALA A 7 16.57 13.33 20.82
C ALA A 7 15.07 13.00 20.97
N LEU A 8 14.20 14.01 20.91
CA LEU A 8 12.74 13.84 20.97
C LEU A 8 12.23 12.94 19.84
N PHE A 9 12.64 13.20 18.59
CA PHE A 9 12.25 12.39 17.44
C PHE A 9 12.84 10.96 17.45
N GLN A 10 13.77 10.65 18.34
CA GLN A 10 14.23 9.27 18.58
C GLN A 10 13.52 8.60 19.77
N SER A 11 12.84 9.37 20.60
CA SER A 11 12.17 8.88 21.80
C SER A 11 10.99 7.98 21.45
N LYS A 12 10.90 6.86 22.18
CA LYS A 12 9.75 5.96 22.13
C LYS A 12 8.50 6.62 22.72
N GLY A 13 8.65 7.43 23.77
CA GLY A 13 7.53 8.15 24.37
C GLY A 13 6.89 9.14 23.39
N PHE A 14 7.71 9.82 22.58
CA PHE A 14 7.21 10.71 21.53
C PHE A 14 6.47 9.95 20.43
N PHE A 15 6.95 8.75 20.07
CA PHE A 15 6.25 7.88 19.13
C PHE A 15 4.84 7.48 19.63
N VAL A 16 4.75 7.07 20.91
CA VAL A 16 3.48 6.74 21.57
C VAL A 16 2.56 7.95 21.55
N PHE A 17 3.05 9.13 21.95
CA PHE A 17 2.29 10.38 21.93
C PHE A 17 1.73 10.70 20.53
N LEU A 18 2.57 10.63 19.49
CA LEU A 18 2.13 10.90 18.12
C LEU A 18 1.09 9.90 17.62
N SER A 19 1.21 8.62 18.00
CA SER A 19 0.25 7.59 17.62
C SER A 19 -1.10 7.78 18.32
N LEU A 20 -1.09 8.21 19.59
CA LEU A 20 -2.29 8.60 20.33
C LEU A 20 -2.95 9.86 19.74
N MET A 21 -2.16 10.87 19.36
CA MET A 21 -2.67 12.06 18.66
C MET A 21 -3.27 11.72 17.31
N PHE A 22 -2.63 10.84 16.54
CA PHE A 22 -3.19 10.39 15.27
C PHE A 22 -4.53 9.69 15.47
N LYS A 23 -4.61 8.74 16.41
CA LYS A 23 -5.89 8.08 16.75
C LYS A 23 -6.93 9.09 17.21
N LEU A 24 -6.58 10.03 18.09
CA LEU A 24 -7.50 11.06 18.57
C LEU A 24 -8.06 11.90 17.42
N PHE A 25 -7.23 12.35 16.49
CA PHE A 25 -7.70 13.11 15.34
C PHE A 25 -8.58 12.29 14.40
N LEU A 26 -8.33 10.98 14.28
CA LEU A 26 -9.24 10.07 13.58
C LEU A 26 -10.59 9.92 14.32
N ASP A 27 -10.58 9.78 15.64
CA ASP A 27 -11.77 9.65 16.50
C ASP A 27 -12.65 10.93 16.41
N LEU A 28 -12.00 12.10 16.50
CA LEU A 28 -12.64 13.40 16.32
C LEU A 28 -13.19 13.57 14.89
N SER A 29 -12.39 13.23 13.88
CA SER A 29 -12.84 13.26 12.48
C SER A 29 -14.04 12.35 12.27
N TYR A 30 -14.04 11.16 12.89
CA TYR A 30 -15.15 10.22 12.79
C TYR A 30 -16.43 10.80 13.38
N SER A 31 -16.34 11.33 14.60
CA SER A 31 -17.48 11.82 15.38
C SER A 31 -18.08 13.10 14.81
N TYR A 32 -17.24 14.08 14.45
CA TYR A 32 -17.69 15.42 14.06
C TYR A 32 -17.92 15.60 12.56
N ALA A 33 -17.31 14.77 11.72
CA ALA A 33 -17.42 14.93 10.27
C ALA A 33 -17.90 13.66 9.58
N ILE A 34 -17.23 12.52 9.78
CA ILE A 34 -17.49 11.33 8.94
C ILE A 34 -18.85 10.72 9.23
N SER A 35 -19.19 10.48 10.49
CA SER A 35 -20.48 9.85 10.81
C SER A 35 -21.67 10.74 10.47
N PRO A 36 -21.67 12.06 10.79
CA PRO A 36 -22.75 12.95 10.37
C PRO A 36 -22.92 13.02 8.85
N LEU A 37 -21.84 13.13 8.09
CA LEU A 37 -21.90 13.29 6.63
C LEU A 37 -22.15 11.99 5.86
N PHE A 38 -21.71 10.84 6.39
CA PHE A 38 -21.66 9.57 5.65
C PHE A 38 -22.35 8.40 6.38
N SER A 39 -23.22 8.67 7.35
CA SER A 39 -24.05 7.67 8.04
C SER A 39 -24.84 6.80 7.06
N TYR A 40 -25.36 7.39 5.97
CA TYR A 40 -26.09 6.69 4.91
C TYR A 40 -25.27 5.59 4.20
N MET A 41 -23.94 5.64 4.29
CA MET A 41 -23.05 4.59 3.76
C MET A 41 -22.75 3.47 4.77
N GLY A 42 -23.38 3.52 5.94
CA GLY A 42 -23.15 2.61 7.06
C GLY A 42 -22.01 3.03 7.99
N LEU A 43 -21.50 4.26 7.89
CA LEU A 43 -20.52 4.83 8.84
C LEU A 43 -21.25 5.47 10.03
N VAL A 44 -22.06 4.67 10.73
CA VAL A 44 -22.87 5.08 11.87
C VAL A 44 -22.04 5.15 13.16
N ASN A 45 -22.44 6.02 14.09
CA ASN A 45 -21.81 6.18 15.39
C ASN A 45 -22.62 5.47 16.49
N ASN A 46 -22.31 4.19 16.69
CA ASN A 46 -22.81 3.32 17.76
C ASN A 46 -21.69 3.06 18.78
N LEU A 47 -21.18 4.14 19.40
CA LEU A 47 -19.99 4.10 20.25
C LEU A 47 -20.13 3.12 21.43
N ASN A 48 -19.21 2.16 21.50
CA ASN A 48 -18.98 1.35 22.68
C ASN A 48 -17.78 1.89 23.48
N ILE A 49 -18.06 2.48 24.64
CA ILE A 49 -17.04 3.10 25.49
C ILE A 49 -15.96 2.14 25.98
N TYR A 50 -16.32 0.89 26.27
CA TYR A 50 -15.35 -0.13 26.70
C TYR A 50 -14.37 -0.46 25.58
N LYS A 51 -14.87 -0.61 24.34
CA LYS A 51 -14.02 -0.82 23.16
C LYS A 51 -13.18 0.41 22.82
N LEU A 52 -13.64 1.62 23.18
CA LEU A 52 -12.86 2.84 22.97
C LEU A 52 -11.64 2.87 23.88
N ILE A 53 -11.82 2.59 25.18
CA ILE A 53 -10.73 2.48 26.15
C ILE A 53 -9.77 1.36 25.74
N GLU A 54 -10.32 0.20 25.38
CA GLU A 54 -9.58 -0.95 24.86
C GLU A 54 -8.73 -0.57 23.63
N SER A 55 -9.28 0.20 22.69
CA SER A 55 -8.54 0.56 21.47
C SER A 55 -7.39 1.53 21.73
N TYR A 56 -7.52 2.45 22.70
CA TYR A 56 -6.40 3.27 23.16
C TYR A 56 -5.32 2.43 23.86
N ALA A 57 -5.72 1.49 24.73
CA ALA A 57 -4.77 0.59 25.39
C ALA A 57 -3.99 -0.27 24.37
N LEU A 58 -4.69 -0.81 23.36
CA LEU A 58 -4.06 -1.58 22.28
C LEU A 58 -3.09 -0.75 21.44
N VAL A 59 -3.39 0.53 21.15
CA VAL A 59 -2.43 1.44 20.50
C VAL A 59 -1.15 1.55 21.32
N VAL A 60 -1.25 1.79 22.62
CA VAL A 60 -0.08 1.91 23.51
C VAL A 60 0.73 0.61 23.52
N ILE A 61 0.09 -0.53 23.70
CA ILE A 61 0.76 -1.86 23.71
C ILE A 61 1.51 -2.08 22.39
N MET A 62 0.86 -1.85 21.25
CA MET A 62 1.47 -2.05 19.94
C MET A 62 2.58 -1.05 19.64
N CYS A 63 2.48 0.19 20.14
CA CYS A 63 3.58 1.14 20.02
C CYS A 63 4.85 0.55 20.63
N TYR A 64 4.78 -0.11 21.80
CA TYR A 64 5.97 -0.67 22.46
C TYR A 64 6.62 -1.83 21.70
N THR A 65 5.85 -2.63 20.98
CA THR A 65 6.36 -3.77 20.19
C THR A 65 6.95 -3.38 18.83
N ILE A 66 6.50 -2.25 18.26
CA ILE A 66 6.95 -1.78 16.93
C ILE A 66 8.25 -0.98 17.01
N ARG A 67 9.20 -1.27 16.14
CA ARG A 67 10.43 -0.48 16.03
C ARG A 67 10.17 0.79 15.21
N HIS A 68 10.11 1.95 15.88
CA HIS A 68 9.86 3.25 15.24
C HIS A 68 11.12 3.88 14.60
N LYS A 69 12.31 3.45 15.04
CA LYS A 69 13.59 3.84 14.46
C LYS A 69 13.81 3.03 13.19
N VAL A 70 13.54 3.64 12.04
CA VAL A 70 13.62 2.98 10.74
C VAL A 70 15.08 2.88 10.30
N GLU A 71 15.62 1.67 10.37
CA GLU A 71 16.97 1.33 9.93
C GLU A 71 16.97 0.23 8.87
N ARG A 72 15.89 -0.55 8.81
CA ARG A 72 15.68 -1.63 7.84
C ARG A 72 14.42 -1.40 7.02
N VAL A 73 14.30 -2.14 5.91
CA VAL A 73 13.11 -2.10 5.06
C VAL A 73 11.90 -2.66 5.83
N SER A 74 12.13 -3.68 6.65
CA SER A 74 11.12 -4.22 7.57
C SER A 74 10.59 -3.21 8.58
N ASP A 75 11.46 -2.43 9.21
CA ASP A 75 11.07 -1.38 10.16
C ASP A 75 10.10 -0.39 9.48
N PHE A 76 10.41 0.01 8.24
CA PHE A 76 9.55 0.91 7.47
C PHE A 76 8.18 0.31 7.16
N TYR A 77 8.11 -0.92 6.65
CA TYR A 77 6.83 -1.52 6.24
C TYR A 77 5.95 -1.97 7.40
N LEU A 78 6.53 -2.46 8.49
CA LEU A 78 5.78 -2.72 9.72
C LEU A 78 5.17 -1.42 10.26
N MET A 79 5.94 -0.33 10.21
CA MET A 79 5.45 0.99 10.60
C MET A 79 4.34 1.50 9.66
N LEU A 80 4.50 1.32 8.34
CA LEU A 80 3.51 1.67 7.32
C LEU A 80 2.18 0.95 7.55
N PHE A 81 2.20 -0.36 7.75
CA PHE A 81 0.99 -1.15 7.99
C PHE A 81 0.36 -0.85 9.35
N TYR A 82 1.16 -0.53 10.37
CA TYR A 82 0.64 -0.09 11.65
C TYR A 82 -0.21 1.18 11.52
N VAL A 83 0.34 2.23 10.89
CA VAL A 83 -0.38 3.51 10.79
C VAL A 83 -1.49 3.52 9.74
N LEU A 84 -1.40 2.70 8.68
CA LEU A 84 -2.41 2.69 7.61
C LEU A 84 -3.48 1.60 7.73
N ILE A 85 -3.24 0.53 8.49
CA ILE A 85 -4.22 -0.55 8.69
C ILE A 85 -4.65 -0.59 10.15
N ILE A 86 -3.70 -0.75 11.09
CA ILE A 86 -4.02 -1.04 12.49
C ILE A 86 -4.70 0.14 13.18
N ILE A 87 -4.09 1.34 13.14
CA ILE A 87 -4.67 2.52 13.80
C ILE A 87 -6.07 2.85 13.24
N PRO A 88 -6.30 2.89 11.91
CA PRO A 88 -7.64 3.07 11.35
C PRO A 88 -8.66 2.00 11.79
N CYS A 89 -8.25 0.73 11.89
CA CYS A 89 -9.13 -0.33 12.40
C CYS A 89 -9.47 -0.12 13.89
N LEU A 90 -8.49 0.26 14.71
CA LEU A 90 -8.69 0.60 16.13
C LEU A 90 -9.52 1.87 16.34
N ASN A 91 -9.56 2.77 15.35
CA ASN A 91 -10.46 3.90 15.33
C ASN A 91 -11.90 3.45 15.09
N ILE A 92 -12.22 2.74 13.99
CA ILE A 92 -13.62 2.41 13.68
C ILE A 92 -14.22 1.31 14.58
N TYR A 93 -13.37 0.45 15.15
CA TYR A 93 -13.73 -0.64 16.06
C TYR A 93 -14.73 -0.26 17.17
N PRO A 94 -14.48 0.77 18.01
CA PRO A 94 -15.43 1.20 19.04
C PRO A 94 -16.67 1.89 18.49
N TYR A 95 -16.55 2.69 17.42
CA TYR A 95 -17.66 3.49 16.89
C TYR A 95 -18.73 2.65 16.19
N LYS A 96 -18.36 1.47 15.67
CA LYS A 96 -19.31 0.55 15.03
C LYS A 96 -19.57 -0.72 15.84
N ASP A 97 -19.12 -0.74 17.09
CA ASP A 97 -19.20 -1.88 17.99
C ASP A 97 -18.71 -3.21 17.35
N PHE A 98 -17.67 -3.15 16.52
CA PHE A 98 -17.22 -4.31 15.75
C PHE A 98 -16.67 -5.46 16.62
N SER A 99 -16.53 -6.65 16.03
CA SER A 99 -16.12 -7.87 16.73
C SER A 99 -14.73 -7.76 17.39
N ARG A 100 -14.67 -8.04 18.70
CA ARG A 100 -13.41 -8.15 19.46
C ARG A 100 -12.49 -9.22 18.86
N LEU A 101 -13.07 -10.37 18.54
CA LEU A 101 -12.35 -11.53 18.00
C LEU A 101 -11.61 -11.16 16.71
N TYR A 102 -12.29 -10.47 15.79
CA TYR A 102 -11.66 -10.06 14.54
C TYR A 102 -10.56 -9.01 14.76
N MET A 103 -10.77 -8.04 15.66
CA MET A 103 -9.75 -7.04 16.00
C MET A 103 -8.50 -7.69 16.60
N TYR A 104 -8.66 -8.65 17.51
CA TYR A 104 -7.53 -9.40 18.08
C TYR A 104 -6.82 -10.25 17.04
N MET A 105 -7.56 -10.88 16.12
CA MET A 105 -6.95 -11.64 15.03
C MET A 105 -6.19 -10.74 14.04
N LEU A 106 -6.67 -9.52 13.80
CA LEU A 106 -5.97 -8.53 12.98
C LEU A 106 -4.64 -8.10 13.65
N ILE A 107 -4.63 -7.93 14.97
CA ILE A 107 -3.41 -7.68 15.75
C ILE A 107 -2.48 -8.91 15.74
N ALA A 108 -3.02 -10.12 15.90
CA ALA A 108 -2.24 -11.36 15.82
C ALA A 108 -1.60 -11.54 14.44
N SER A 109 -2.33 -11.20 13.37
CA SER A 109 -1.80 -11.13 12.01
C SER A 109 -0.64 -10.14 11.89
N PHE A 110 -0.77 -8.94 12.47
CA PHE A 110 0.33 -7.97 12.49
C PHE A 110 1.56 -8.53 13.22
N TYR A 111 1.39 -9.17 14.37
CA TYR A 111 2.50 -9.81 15.08
C TYR A 111 3.11 -10.98 14.32
N THR A 112 2.29 -11.78 13.63
CA THR A 112 2.77 -12.84 12.75
C THR A 112 3.65 -12.27 11.65
N MET A 113 3.21 -11.19 11.00
CA MET A 113 4.02 -10.48 10.01
C MET A 113 5.35 -9.98 10.61
N GLN A 114 5.34 -9.41 11.83
CA GLN A 114 6.55 -8.97 12.51
C GLN A 114 7.51 -10.11 12.84
N ILE A 115 7.01 -11.26 13.28
CA ILE A 115 7.82 -12.46 13.57
C ILE A 115 8.51 -12.95 12.30
N PHE A 116 7.76 -13.14 11.22
CA PHE A 116 8.30 -13.65 9.95
C PHE A 116 9.21 -12.65 9.22
N ALA A 117 9.01 -11.34 9.41
CA ALA A 117 9.95 -10.32 8.91
C ALA A 117 11.33 -10.41 9.59
N ASN A 118 11.37 -10.82 10.85
CA ASN A 118 12.58 -10.91 11.67
C ASN A 118 13.19 -12.32 11.74
N SER A 119 12.46 -13.36 11.32
CA SER A 119 12.97 -14.74 11.34
C SER A 119 14.22 -14.90 10.46
N PRO A 120 15.18 -15.77 10.82
CA PRO A 120 16.32 -16.09 9.97
C PRO A 120 15.79 -16.59 8.62
N LYS A 121 16.14 -15.90 7.53
CA LYS A 121 15.71 -16.36 6.22
C LYS A 121 16.76 -17.32 5.68
N LEU A 122 16.32 -18.19 4.78
CA LEU A 122 17.24 -19.03 4.01
C LEU A 122 18.21 -18.07 3.33
N ARG A 123 19.50 -18.16 3.70
CA ARG A 123 20.55 -17.38 3.03
C ARG A 123 20.45 -17.69 1.56
N LEU A 124 19.89 -16.76 0.80
CA LEU A 124 19.79 -16.94 -0.63
C LEU A 124 21.23 -16.84 -1.15
N SER A 125 21.83 -18.00 -1.41
CA SER A 125 23.17 -18.13 -1.98
C SER A 125 23.11 -17.67 -3.43
N PHE A 126 23.22 -16.36 -3.62
CA PHE A 126 23.22 -15.75 -4.93
C PHE A 126 24.65 -15.54 -5.40
N SER A 127 24.91 -15.86 -6.67
CA SER A 127 26.21 -15.60 -7.31
C SER A 127 26.65 -14.14 -7.11
N ASP A 128 27.91 -13.96 -6.70
CA ASP A 128 28.56 -12.65 -6.50
C ASP A 128 28.91 -11.92 -7.81
N LYS A 129 28.51 -12.49 -8.97
CA LYS A 129 28.70 -11.84 -10.27
C LYS A 129 27.98 -10.50 -10.28
N LYS A 130 28.77 -9.44 -10.44
CA LYS A 130 28.29 -8.08 -10.56
C LYS A 130 27.70 -7.83 -11.94
N ILE A 131 26.73 -6.92 -12.00
CA ILE A 131 26.01 -6.55 -13.22
C ILE A 131 26.39 -5.11 -13.60
N ASN A 132 26.71 -4.91 -14.88
CA ASN A 132 26.97 -3.60 -15.43
C ASN A 132 25.70 -2.72 -15.34
N GLU A 133 25.82 -1.56 -14.69
CA GLU A 133 24.70 -0.64 -14.49
C GLU A 133 24.10 -0.12 -15.80
N ASN A 134 24.92 0.05 -16.84
CA ASN A 134 24.44 0.49 -18.14
C ASN A 134 23.55 -0.56 -18.80
N PHE A 135 23.86 -1.85 -18.61
CA PHE A 135 23.00 -2.93 -19.11
C PHE A 135 21.60 -2.87 -18.49
N ILE A 136 21.50 -2.62 -17.17
CA ILE A 136 20.20 -2.49 -16.48
C ILE A 136 19.40 -1.32 -17.05
N VAL A 137 20.04 -0.16 -17.24
CA VAL A 137 19.38 1.03 -17.80
C VAL A 137 18.93 0.79 -19.23
N TYR A 138 19.77 0.23 -20.09
CA TYR A 138 19.43 -0.05 -21.48
C TYR A 138 18.33 -1.10 -21.60
N ALA A 139 18.33 -2.13 -20.76
CA ALA A 139 17.27 -3.12 -20.73
C ALA A 139 15.92 -2.48 -20.33
N PHE A 140 15.89 -1.65 -19.28
CA PHE A 140 14.66 -0.96 -18.87
C PHE A 140 14.19 0.08 -19.90
N ALA A 141 15.11 0.81 -20.51
CA ALA A 141 14.80 1.74 -21.59
C ALA A 141 14.22 1.00 -22.80
N LEU A 142 14.80 -0.14 -23.18
CA LEU A 142 14.30 -0.99 -24.26
C LEU A 142 12.88 -1.50 -23.96
N VAL A 143 12.63 -1.98 -22.74
CA VAL A 143 11.27 -2.38 -22.32
C VAL A 143 10.29 -1.21 -22.46
N GLY A 144 10.68 0.01 -22.04
CA GLY A 144 9.85 1.20 -22.22
C GLY A 144 9.56 1.51 -23.68
N ILE A 145 10.59 1.48 -24.54
CA ILE A 145 10.44 1.72 -25.99
C ILE A 145 9.48 0.70 -26.61
N LEU A 146 9.70 -0.59 -26.34
CA LEU A 146 8.85 -1.67 -26.85
C LEU A 146 7.39 -1.51 -26.38
N MET A 147 7.19 -1.05 -25.16
CA MET A 147 5.85 -0.82 -24.62
C MET A 147 5.14 0.38 -25.25
N PHE A 148 5.82 1.51 -25.41
CA PHE A 148 5.23 2.65 -26.12
C PHE A 148 4.96 2.31 -27.58
N ALA A 149 5.87 1.58 -28.24
CA ALA A 149 5.64 1.07 -29.59
C ALA A 149 4.37 0.20 -29.66
N TRP A 150 4.19 -0.72 -28.71
CA TRP A 150 2.98 -1.55 -28.61
C TRP A 150 1.71 -0.72 -28.43
N ILE A 151 1.72 0.26 -27.51
CA ILE A 151 0.58 1.14 -27.28
C ILE A 151 0.21 1.89 -28.56
N ILE A 152 1.20 2.43 -29.27
CA ILE A 152 0.98 3.16 -30.54
C ILE A 152 0.44 2.23 -31.62
N MET A 153 1.02 1.04 -31.80
CA MET A 153 0.57 0.04 -32.79
C MET A 153 -0.87 -0.41 -32.56
N ARG A 154 -1.34 -0.43 -31.30
CA ARG A 154 -2.73 -0.76 -30.93
C ARG A 154 -3.67 0.44 -31.00
N GLY A 155 -3.25 1.56 -31.58
CA GLY A 155 -4.07 2.76 -31.73
C GLY A 155 -4.21 3.60 -30.46
N GLY A 156 -3.30 3.41 -29.48
CA GLY A 156 -3.34 4.11 -28.19
C GLY A 156 -3.32 5.63 -28.29
N LEU A 157 -2.77 6.19 -29.38
CA LEU A 157 -2.79 7.63 -29.65
C LEU A 157 -4.21 8.22 -29.71
N LYS A 158 -5.20 7.44 -30.18
CA LYS A 158 -6.62 7.87 -30.20
C LYS A 158 -7.18 8.12 -28.81
N TYR A 159 -6.62 7.45 -27.80
CA TYR A 159 -7.09 7.48 -26.42
C TYR A 159 -6.23 8.36 -25.51
N LEU A 160 -5.22 9.04 -26.06
CA LEU A 160 -4.34 9.91 -25.29
C LEU A 160 -5.15 11.05 -24.65
N ASN A 161 -5.21 11.08 -23.32
CA ASN A 161 -5.98 12.06 -22.60
C ASN A 161 -5.29 12.49 -21.29
N PHE A 162 -5.04 13.79 -21.14
CA PHE A 162 -4.45 14.37 -19.95
C PHE A 162 -5.48 15.01 -19.00
N ASP A 163 -6.76 15.01 -19.36
CA ASP A 163 -7.83 15.53 -18.51
C ASP A 163 -8.19 14.52 -17.41
N PHE A 164 -7.93 14.92 -16.16
CA PHE A 164 -8.24 14.15 -14.96
C PHE A 164 -9.74 13.85 -14.79
N ARG A 165 -10.63 14.56 -15.47
CA ARG A 165 -12.10 14.40 -15.34
C ARG A 165 -12.66 13.31 -16.24
N LYS A 166 -12.13 13.17 -17.45
CA LYS A 166 -12.58 12.23 -18.49
C LYS A 166 -11.96 10.82 -18.41
N VAL A 167 -11.38 10.50 -17.25
CA VAL A 167 -10.62 9.26 -17.00
C VAL A 167 -11.49 8.00 -17.00
N TYR A 168 -12.77 8.13 -16.64
CA TYR A 168 -13.63 6.96 -16.41
C TYR A 168 -14.38 6.50 -17.66
N ASP A 169 -14.67 7.40 -18.59
CA ASP A 169 -15.55 7.14 -19.74
C ASP A 169 -14.87 6.25 -20.80
N THR A 170 -13.56 6.40 -20.99
CA THR A 170 -12.79 5.67 -22.02
C THR A 170 -12.06 4.44 -21.48
N ARG A 171 -12.12 4.18 -20.16
CA ARG A 171 -11.24 3.20 -19.49
C ARG A 171 -11.50 1.76 -19.90
N ARG A 172 -12.75 1.37 -20.16
CA ARG A 172 -13.11 0.01 -20.59
C ARG A 172 -12.65 -0.28 -22.02
N GLU A 173 -12.90 0.65 -22.93
CA GLU A 173 -12.44 0.55 -24.33
C GLU A 173 -10.90 0.52 -24.42
N ILE A 174 -10.23 1.37 -23.63
CA ILE A 174 -8.78 1.37 -23.49
C ILE A 174 -8.25 0.03 -22.98
N ALA A 175 -8.90 -0.55 -21.94
CA ALA A 175 -8.51 -1.83 -21.35
C ALA A 175 -8.56 -2.97 -22.38
N GLU A 176 -9.62 -3.05 -23.17
CA GLU A 176 -9.82 -4.13 -24.15
C GLU A 176 -8.88 -4.02 -25.35
N VAL A 177 -8.60 -2.80 -25.81
CA VAL A 177 -7.78 -2.57 -27.00
C VAL A 177 -6.28 -2.63 -26.69
N ILE A 178 -5.85 -2.02 -25.57
CA ILE A 178 -4.42 -1.81 -25.25
C ILE A 178 -3.87 -2.89 -24.29
N PHE A 179 -4.73 -3.52 -23.46
CA PHE A 179 -4.31 -4.44 -22.40
C PHE A 179 -4.91 -5.86 -22.55
N PRO A 180 -4.80 -6.53 -23.72
CA PRO A 180 -5.40 -7.85 -23.89
C PRO A 180 -4.66 -8.91 -23.04
N GLY A 181 -5.44 -9.69 -22.30
CA GLY A 181 -5.00 -10.92 -21.66
C GLY A 181 -3.75 -10.75 -20.77
N PRO A 182 -2.74 -11.65 -20.88
CA PRO A 182 -1.53 -11.60 -20.04
C PRO A 182 -0.72 -10.29 -20.16
N PHE A 183 -0.86 -9.55 -21.27
CA PHE A 183 -0.11 -8.29 -21.47
C PHE A 183 -0.53 -7.19 -20.47
N ALA A 184 -1.74 -7.30 -19.90
CA ALA A 184 -2.18 -6.43 -18.81
C ALA A 184 -1.23 -6.45 -17.59
N TYR A 185 -0.57 -7.57 -17.33
CA TYR A 185 0.40 -7.69 -16.23
C TYR A 185 1.66 -6.86 -16.53
N PHE A 186 2.27 -7.05 -17.71
CA PHE A 186 3.46 -6.29 -18.13
C PHE A 186 3.20 -4.79 -18.16
N MET A 187 2.03 -4.39 -18.66
CA MET A 187 1.62 -2.99 -18.66
C MET A 187 1.52 -2.40 -17.27
N ASN A 188 0.89 -3.12 -16.33
CA ASN A 188 0.86 -2.70 -14.94
C ASN A 188 2.25 -2.63 -14.32
N TRP A 189 3.11 -3.62 -14.57
CA TRP A 189 4.47 -3.65 -14.05
C TRP A 189 5.30 -2.48 -14.51
N TYR A 190 5.15 -2.04 -15.75
CA TYR A 190 5.88 -0.89 -16.24
C TYR A 190 5.54 0.39 -15.49
N GLY A 191 4.27 0.76 -15.47
CA GLY A 191 3.81 1.99 -14.83
C GLY A 191 3.97 1.99 -13.31
N LYS A 192 3.89 0.82 -12.66
CA LYS A 192 3.95 0.69 -11.19
C LYS A 192 5.34 0.39 -10.66
N ILE A 193 6.20 -0.27 -11.44
CA ILE A 193 7.46 -0.85 -10.94
C ILE A 193 8.64 -0.50 -11.83
N ILE A 194 8.63 -0.85 -13.12
CA ILE A 194 9.83 -0.73 -13.97
C ILE A 194 10.21 0.75 -14.16
N ASN A 195 9.27 1.60 -14.57
CA ASN A 195 9.55 3.03 -14.75
C ASN A 195 9.86 3.74 -13.41
N PRO A 196 9.10 3.52 -12.31
CA PRO A 196 9.49 4.00 -10.99
C PRO A 196 10.86 3.53 -10.51
N THR A 197 11.26 2.27 -10.79
CA THR A 197 12.58 1.75 -10.46
C THR A 197 13.68 2.44 -11.27
N LEU A 198 13.44 2.70 -12.56
CA LEU A 198 14.36 3.47 -13.39
C LEU A 198 14.50 4.92 -12.87
N LEU A 199 13.40 5.53 -12.41
CA LEU A 199 13.43 6.83 -11.73
C LEU A 199 14.29 6.78 -10.46
N VAL A 200 14.11 5.77 -9.59
CA VAL A 200 14.95 5.57 -8.40
C VAL A 200 16.42 5.46 -8.79
N PHE A 201 16.74 4.67 -9.81
CA PHE A 201 18.10 4.52 -10.31
C PHE A 201 18.68 5.86 -10.78
N CYS A 202 17.92 6.64 -11.57
CA CYS A 202 18.36 7.95 -12.04
C CYS A 202 18.57 8.94 -10.89
N LEU A 203 17.71 8.92 -9.86
CA LEU A 203 17.88 9.74 -8.66
C LEU A 203 19.12 9.32 -7.86
N TRP A 204 19.34 8.01 -7.70
CA TRP A 204 20.48 7.47 -6.95
C TRP A 204 21.81 7.85 -7.59
N ASP A 205 21.88 7.77 -8.91
CA ASP A 205 23.07 8.10 -9.69
C ASP A 205 23.13 9.58 -10.12
N ARG A 206 22.18 10.40 -9.67
CA ARG A 206 22.06 11.84 -10.00
C ARG A 206 22.00 12.14 -11.51
N LYS A 207 21.44 11.22 -12.31
CA LYS A 207 21.23 11.36 -13.76
C LYS A 207 20.00 12.24 -14.03
N LYS A 208 20.20 13.57 -14.10
CA LYS A 208 19.11 14.56 -14.29
C LYS A 208 18.28 14.30 -15.55
N LEU A 209 18.93 14.07 -16.69
CA LEU A 209 18.23 13.81 -17.95
C LEU A 209 17.33 12.56 -17.87
N GLY A 210 17.85 11.46 -17.31
CA GLY A 210 17.07 10.24 -17.12
C GLY A 210 15.90 10.42 -16.14
N THR A 211 16.06 11.27 -15.13
CA THR A 211 14.97 11.64 -14.20
C THR A 211 13.85 12.37 -14.95
N VAL A 212 14.19 13.33 -15.81
CA VAL A 212 13.19 14.05 -16.62
C VAL A 212 12.51 13.10 -17.61
N ILE A 213 13.27 12.25 -18.30
CA ILE A 213 12.73 11.27 -19.26
C ILE A 213 11.74 10.31 -18.58
N THR A 214 12.10 9.73 -17.44
CA THR A 214 11.22 8.80 -16.71
C THR A 214 9.93 9.45 -16.22
N LEU A 215 10.00 10.72 -15.80
CA LEU A 215 8.82 11.51 -15.43
C LEU A 215 7.91 11.76 -16.64
N ILE A 216 8.49 12.17 -17.77
CA ILE A 216 7.76 12.34 -19.03
C ILE A 216 7.09 11.02 -19.44
N CYS A 217 7.83 9.91 -19.42
CA CYS A 217 7.27 8.57 -19.69
C CYS A 217 6.09 8.26 -18.77
N GLN A 218 6.14 8.60 -17.48
CA GLN A 218 5.02 8.37 -16.58
C GLN A 218 3.79 9.23 -16.94
N VAL A 219 4.00 10.50 -17.31
CA VAL A 219 2.92 11.39 -17.73
C VAL A 219 2.24 10.87 -19.00
N PHE A 220 3.02 10.45 -20.00
CA PHE A 220 2.47 9.81 -21.19
C PHE A 220 1.77 8.50 -20.87
N PHE A 221 2.33 7.68 -19.98
CA PHE A 221 1.70 6.43 -19.55
C PHE A 221 0.35 6.69 -18.86
N PHE A 222 0.25 7.74 -18.03
CA PHE A 222 -1.02 8.22 -17.52
C PHE A 222 -1.96 8.62 -18.68
N GLY A 223 -1.47 9.39 -19.63
CA GLY A 223 -2.25 9.83 -20.79
C GLY A 223 -2.86 8.67 -21.58
N PHE A 224 -2.11 7.59 -21.77
CA PHE A 224 -2.58 6.39 -22.48
C PHE A 224 -3.50 5.48 -21.67
N THR A 225 -3.24 5.35 -20.36
CA THR A 225 -3.98 4.43 -19.48
C THR A 225 -5.18 5.06 -18.80
N SER A 226 -5.24 6.40 -18.78
CA SER A 226 -6.13 7.19 -17.94
C SER A 226 -6.10 6.79 -16.45
N HIS A 227 -5.05 6.15 -15.94
CA HIS A 227 -4.98 5.73 -14.53
C HIS A 227 -4.31 6.77 -13.65
N LYS A 228 -5.11 7.57 -12.91
CA LYS A 228 -4.61 8.66 -12.04
C LYS A 228 -3.47 8.25 -11.10
N SER A 229 -3.52 7.02 -10.56
CA SER A 229 -2.48 6.46 -9.68
C SER A 229 -1.08 6.51 -10.31
N MET A 230 -0.97 6.44 -11.65
CA MET A 230 0.30 6.47 -12.36
C MET A 230 1.07 7.77 -12.08
N LEU A 231 0.40 8.91 -11.89
CA LEU A 231 1.06 10.17 -11.57
C LEU A 231 1.47 10.28 -10.10
N PHE A 232 0.81 9.53 -9.21
CA PHE A 232 1.16 9.52 -7.78
C PHE A 232 2.42 8.70 -7.49
N TYR A 233 2.74 7.69 -8.30
CA TYR A 233 3.90 6.82 -8.04
C TYR A 233 5.25 7.54 -8.10
N PRO A 234 5.56 8.39 -9.11
CA PRO A 234 6.79 9.18 -9.10
C PRO A 234 6.87 10.15 -7.93
N VAL A 235 5.74 10.77 -7.55
CA VAL A 235 5.68 11.68 -6.41
C VAL A 235 6.06 10.94 -5.13
N LEU A 236 5.53 9.72 -4.95
CA LEU A 236 5.87 8.87 -3.82
C LEU A 236 7.37 8.47 -3.82
N VAL A 237 7.92 8.10 -4.98
CA VAL A 237 9.35 7.79 -5.12
C VAL A 237 10.24 8.99 -4.77
N ILE A 238 9.92 10.17 -5.31
CA ILE A 238 10.66 11.41 -5.04
C ILE A 238 10.56 11.78 -3.57
N PHE A 239 9.37 11.66 -2.96
CA PHE A 239 9.18 11.91 -1.54
C PHE A 239 10.08 11.02 -0.68
N ILE A 240 10.14 9.72 -0.97
CA ILE A 240 11.03 8.78 -0.26
C ILE A 240 12.51 9.15 -0.49
N ALA A 241 12.88 9.56 -1.70
CA ALA A 241 14.25 9.98 -2.01
C ALA A 241 14.66 11.26 -1.26
N ILE A 242 13.72 12.19 -1.00
CA ILE A 242 13.96 13.41 -0.21
C ILE A 242 14.09 13.07 1.29
N VAL A 243 13.18 12.25 1.83
CA VAL A 243 13.17 11.87 3.26
C VAL A 243 14.31 10.90 3.60
N LYS A 244 14.83 10.18 2.60
CA LYS A 244 15.97 9.25 2.66
C LYS A 244 15.84 8.04 3.59
N GLY A 245 14.74 7.91 4.33
CA GLY A 245 14.55 6.82 5.30
C GLY A 245 15.63 6.86 6.37
N ASN A 246 15.31 7.38 7.55
CA ASN A 246 16.25 7.52 8.65
C ASN A 246 15.60 7.13 9.98
N LYS A 247 16.40 7.15 11.05
CA LYS A 247 15.95 6.81 12.41
C LYS A 247 14.76 7.63 12.94
N TYR A 248 14.41 8.74 12.30
CA TYR A 248 13.26 9.59 12.64
C TYR A 248 12.02 9.31 11.79
N THR A 249 12.14 8.53 10.70
CA THR A 249 11.08 8.35 9.70
C THR A 249 9.78 7.81 10.30
N GLY A 250 9.80 6.90 11.28
CA GLY A 250 8.58 6.42 11.92
C GLY A 250 7.80 7.54 12.63
N ASN A 251 8.50 8.39 13.38
CA ASN A 251 7.89 9.55 14.05
C ASN A 251 7.43 10.62 13.05
N LEU A 252 8.25 10.93 12.04
CA LEU A 252 7.86 11.87 10.98
C LEU A 252 6.63 11.41 10.21
N MET A 253 6.54 10.11 9.90
CA MET A 253 5.40 9.52 9.22
C MET A 253 4.13 9.65 10.07
N THR A 254 4.20 9.26 11.35
CA THR A 254 3.05 9.34 12.28
C THR A 254 2.61 10.78 12.48
N MET A 255 3.56 11.70 12.68
CA MET A 255 3.30 13.13 12.81
C MET A 255 2.67 13.71 11.55
N GLY A 256 3.16 13.32 10.36
CA GLY A 256 2.61 13.75 9.08
C GLY A 256 1.15 13.31 8.89
N LEU A 257 0.83 12.06 9.24
CA LEU A 257 -0.55 11.55 9.17
C LEU A 257 -1.47 12.18 10.22
N ALA A 258 -0.98 12.37 11.46
CA ALA A 258 -1.69 13.09 12.50
C ALA A 258 -2.00 14.53 12.09
N GLY A 259 -0.97 15.26 11.65
CA GLY A 259 -1.09 16.64 11.19
C GLY A 259 -2.00 16.77 9.97
N LEU A 260 -1.89 15.88 8.98
CA LEU A 260 -2.77 15.89 7.81
C LEU A 260 -4.24 15.65 8.19
N THR A 261 -4.49 14.70 9.11
CA THR A 261 -5.84 14.41 9.60
C THR A 261 -6.42 15.59 10.36
N PHE A 262 -5.62 16.20 11.25
CA PHE A 262 -5.99 17.42 11.96
C PHE A 262 -6.30 18.57 11.00
N LEU A 263 -5.45 18.82 10.01
CA LEU A 263 -5.66 19.90 9.03
C LEU A 263 -6.92 19.68 8.20
N CYS A 264 -7.22 18.43 7.80
CA CYS A 264 -8.46 18.11 7.09
C CYS A 264 -9.70 18.38 7.96
N LEU A 265 -9.63 18.02 9.24
CA LEU A 265 -10.71 18.26 10.20
C LEU A 265 -10.89 19.75 10.48
N ALA A 266 -9.81 20.47 10.79
CA ALA A 266 -9.85 21.91 11.04
C ALA A 266 -10.37 22.66 9.82
N PHE A 267 -9.92 22.30 8.62
CA PHE A 267 -10.44 22.89 7.38
C PHE A 267 -11.94 22.67 7.22
N TYR A 268 -12.43 21.46 7.46
CA TYR A 268 -13.87 21.18 7.43
C TYR A 268 -14.64 22.01 8.46
N LEU A 269 -14.20 22.05 9.72
CA LEU A 269 -14.90 22.79 10.79
C LEU A 269 -14.90 24.31 10.58
N ILE A 270 -13.93 24.86 9.85
CA ILE A 270 -13.83 26.30 9.59
C ILE A 270 -14.61 26.70 8.32
N THR A 271 -14.64 25.83 7.31
CA THR A 271 -15.13 26.18 5.96
C THR A 271 -16.38 25.42 5.53
N ASP A 272 -16.84 24.45 6.32
CA ASP A 272 -17.86 23.45 5.99
C ASP A 272 -17.59 22.64 4.70
N ASN A 273 -16.39 22.75 4.13
CA ASN A 273 -15.99 22.04 2.92
C ASN A 273 -15.52 20.62 3.27
N TRP A 274 -16.36 19.64 2.97
CA TRP A 274 -16.15 18.23 3.32
C TRP A 274 -15.17 17.50 2.39
N GLN A 275 -14.78 18.09 1.27
CA GLN A 275 -14.05 17.38 0.22
C GLN A 275 -12.68 16.85 0.69
N PRO A 276 -11.81 17.62 1.39
CA PRO A 276 -10.52 17.10 1.86
C PRO A 276 -10.66 15.96 2.86
N ILE A 277 -11.54 16.11 3.85
CA ILE A 277 -11.76 15.07 4.87
C ILE A 277 -12.38 13.80 4.25
N SER A 278 -13.19 13.93 3.21
CA SER A 278 -13.75 12.78 2.49
C SER A 278 -12.74 12.05 1.60
N VAL A 279 -11.86 12.78 0.90
CA VAL A 279 -10.85 12.17 0.03
C VAL A 279 -9.70 11.56 0.81
N ILE A 280 -9.29 12.21 1.90
CA ILE A 280 -8.14 11.78 2.70
C ILE A 280 -8.63 10.89 3.84
N VAL A 281 -9.34 11.46 4.82
CA VAL A 281 -9.64 10.74 6.07
C VAL A 281 -10.63 9.61 5.84
N ARG A 282 -11.80 9.91 5.24
CA ARG A 282 -12.83 8.90 4.99
C ARG A 282 -12.32 7.80 4.06
N ARG A 283 -11.79 8.17 2.88
CA ARG A 283 -11.48 7.19 1.85
C ARG A 283 -10.21 6.38 2.13
N VAL A 284 -9.15 7.02 2.63
CA VAL A 284 -7.87 6.33 2.87
C VAL A 284 -7.94 5.50 4.16
N PHE A 285 -8.48 6.06 5.23
CA PHE A 285 -8.51 5.38 6.54
C PHE A 285 -9.84 4.68 6.81
N MET A 286 -10.95 5.41 6.85
CA MET A 286 -12.22 4.88 7.38
C MET A 286 -12.82 3.78 6.51
N VAL A 287 -12.94 4.01 5.21
CA VAL A 287 -13.51 3.04 4.26
C VAL A 287 -12.63 1.80 4.19
N THR A 288 -11.30 1.96 4.16
CA THR A 288 -10.36 0.82 4.16
C THR A 288 -10.50 -0.03 5.42
N ALA A 289 -10.60 0.61 6.59
CA ALA A 289 -10.79 -0.06 7.87
C ALA A 289 -12.17 -0.74 7.96
N ASP A 290 -13.24 -0.05 7.56
CA ASP A 290 -14.60 -0.60 7.51
C ASP A 290 -14.68 -1.84 6.62
N ASN A 291 -13.99 -1.82 5.47
CA ASN A 291 -13.94 -2.95 4.56
C ASN A 291 -13.24 -4.18 5.16
N HIS A 292 -12.29 -4.02 6.09
CA HIS A 292 -11.71 -5.18 6.79
C HIS A 292 -12.78 -5.90 7.61
N PHE A 293 -13.59 -5.15 8.37
CA PHE A 293 -14.66 -5.73 9.19
C PHE A 293 -15.83 -6.27 8.36
N ARG A 294 -16.19 -5.63 7.24
CA ARG A 294 -17.25 -6.14 6.33
C ARG A 294 -16.90 -7.49 5.72
N TYR A 295 -15.63 -7.71 5.38
CA TYR A 295 -15.19 -9.00 4.87
C TYR A 295 -15.34 -10.10 5.93
N TYR A 296 -14.96 -9.81 7.18
CA TYR A 296 -15.20 -10.72 8.29
C TYR A 296 -16.68 -11.02 8.50
N ASP A 297 -17.49 -9.97 8.57
CA ASP A 297 -18.91 -10.09 8.87
C ASP A 297 -19.72 -10.80 7.76
N ALA A 298 -19.30 -10.69 6.50
CA ALA A 298 -19.83 -11.49 5.42
C ALA A 298 -19.35 -12.95 5.47
N PHE A 299 -18.03 -13.18 5.40
CA PHE A 299 -17.43 -14.52 5.26
C PHE A 299 -17.49 -15.39 6.52
N LYS A 300 -17.94 -14.85 7.66
CA LYS A 300 -18.28 -15.70 8.82
C LYS A 300 -19.58 -16.48 8.61
N ASN A 301 -20.44 -16.04 7.69
CA ASN A 301 -21.78 -16.59 7.45
C ASN A 301 -21.92 -17.27 6.07
N ILE A 302 -20.90 -17.18 5.21
CA ILE A 302 -20.88 -17.77 3.87
C ILE A 302 -19.58 -18.56 3.67
N ASP A 303 -19.54 -19.40 2.64
CA ASP A 303 -18.39 -20.26 2.37
C ASP A 303 -17.12 -19.48 2.01
N PHE A 304 -15.96 -20.00 2.41
CA PHE A 304 -14.69 -19.42 2.00
C PHE A 304 -14.40 -19.70 0.52
N VAL A 305 -13.59 -18.83 -0.07
CA VAL A 305 -13.27 -18.88 -1.51
C VAL A 305 -12.16 -19.88 -1.85
N TYR A 306 -11.26 -20.20 -0.91
CA TYR A 306 -10.15 -21.13 -1.13
C TYR A 306 -9.31 -20.84 -2.38
N LEU A 307 -9.06 -19.55 -2.69
CA LEU A 307 -8.29 -19.06 -3.85
C LEU A 307 -8.88 -19.37 -5.23
N THR A 308 -10.10 -19.91 -5.29
CA THR A 308 -10.75 -20.27 -6.56
C THR A 308 -11.13 -19.06 -7.42
N ASP A 309 -11.11 -17.84 -6.85
CA ASP A 309 -11.29 -16.58 -7.59
C ASP A 309 -10.08 -16.24 -8.49
N LYS A 310 -8.93 -16.90 -8.28
CA LYS A 310 -7.73 -16.67 -9.08
C LYS A 310 -7.79 -17.54 -10.33
N SER A 311 -7.85 -16.92 -11.51
CA SER A 311 -7.97 -17.64 -12.79
C SER A 311 -6.86 -18.65 -13.07
N TRP A 312 -5.67 -18.47 -12.49
CA TRP A 312 -4.53 -19.39 -12.59
C TRP A 312 -4.59 -20.55 -11.58
N VAL A 313 -5.53 -20.51 -10.63
CA VAL A 313 -5.81 -21.57 -9.65
C VAL A 313 -7.10 -22.28 -10.10
N PHE A 314 -6.98 -23.53 -10.55
CA PHE A 314 -8.09 -24.38 -11.03
C PHE A 314 -8.95 -23.78 -12.18
N GLY A 315 -8.43 -22.81 -12.92
CA GLY A 315 -9.15 -22.19 -14.04
C GLY A 315 -10.42 -21.45 -13.65
N GLY A 316 -10.59 -21.09 -12.37
CA GLY A 316 -11.80 -20.45 -11.84
C GLY A 316 -13.04 -21.36 -11.75
N LYS A 317 -12.92 -22.65 -12.09
CA LYS A 317 -14.07 -23.57 -12.24
C LYS A 317 -14.75 -23.98 -10.93
N LEU A 318 -14.16 -23.63 -9.80
CA LEU A 318 -14.64 -23.98 -8.46
C LEU A 318 -15.06 -22.75 -7.64
N TYR A 319 -15.17 -21.58 -8.28
CA TYR A 319 -15.57 -20.36 -7.59
C TYR A 319 -17.04 -20.44 -7.15
N PRO A 320 -17.35 -20.32 -5.85
CA PRO A 320 -18.69 -20.63 -5.34
C PRO A 320 -19.71 -19.49 -5.55
N TYR A 321 -19.32 -18.36 -6.15
CA TYR A 321 -20.15 -17.16 -6.23
C TYR A 321 -20.29 -16.61 -7.66
N ASN A 322 -21.38 -15.88 -7.90
CA ASN A 322 -21.66 -15.25 -9.20
C ASN A 322 -20.88 -13.95 -9.44
N TYR A 323 -20.31 -13.36 -8.38
CA TYR A 323 -19.63 -12.07 -8.42
C TYR A 323 -18.23 -12.19 -7.84
N PRO A 324 -17.22 -11.47 -8.37
CA PRO A 324 -15.93 -11.31 -7.70
C PRO A 324 -16.12 -10.85 -6.25
N ILE A 325 -15.21 -11.24 -5.35
CA ILE A 325 -15.33 -11.02 -3.89
C ILE A 325 -15.73 -9.58 -3.55
N GLN A 326 -15.10 -8.58 -4.18
CA GLN A 326 -15.36 -7.17 -3.91
C GLN A 326 -16.79 -6.74 -4.29
N ALA A 327 -17.31 -7.29 -5.39
CA ALA A 327 -18.67 -7.05 -5.87
C ALA A 327 -19.70 -7.88 -5.08
N LEU A 328 -19.33 -9.06 -4.60
CA LEU A 328 -20.14 -9.86 -3.67
C LEU A 328 -20.37 -9.10 -2.35
N ILE A 329 -19.31 -8.56 -1.75
CA ILE A 329 -19.42 -7.73 -0.54
C ILE A 329 -20.28 -6.49 -0.84
N SER A 330 -20.16 -5.91 -2.04
CA SER A 330 -21.04 -4.81 -2.44
C SER A 330 -22.50 -5.23 -2.50
N MET A 331 -22.80 -6.41 -3.04
CA MET A 331 -24.15 -6.95 -3.11
C MET A 331 -24.75 -7.13 -1.71
N ILE A 332 -23.96 -7.66 -0.76
CA ILE A 332 -24.39 -7.93 0.62
C ILE A 332 -24.73 -6.62 1.37
N TYR A 333 -23.87 -5.59 1.27
CA TYR A 333 -24.03 -4.38 2.08
C TYR A 333 -24.71 -3.20 1.38
N TYR A 334 -24.72 -3.16 0.05
CA TYR A 334 -25.28 -2.06 -0.74
C TYR A 334 -26.42 -2.50 -1.67
N GLY A 335 -26.74 -3.80 -1.74
CA GLY A 335 -27.82 -4.32 -2.59
C GLY A 335 -27.52 -4.30 -4.09
N HIS A 336 -26.29 -3.99 -4.50
CA HIS A 336 -25.86 -3.99 -5.90
C HIS A 336 -24.40 -4.42 -6.07
N PRO A 337 -24.00 -5.06 -7.19
CA PRO A 337 -22.61 -5.48 -7.42
C PRO A 337 -21.72 -4.37 -8.02
N ASN A 338 -22.26 -3.18 -8.27
CA ASN A 338 -21.60 -2.13 -9.06
C ASN A 338 -20.50 -1.36 -8.33
N THR A 339 -20.20 -1.68 -7.07
CA THR A 339 -19.13 -1.05 -6.29
C THR A 339 -18.05 -2.07 -5.96
N TRP A 340 -16.79 -1.67 -6.11
CA TRP A 340 -15.65 -2.49 -5.74
C TRP A 340 -15.25 -2.22 -4.30
N VAL A 341 -15.71 -3.07 -3.37
CA VAL A 341 -15.35 -3.01 -1.95
C VAL A 341 -13.97 -3.62 -1.74
N ASN A 342 -12.94 -2.89 -2.16
CA ASN A 342 -11.55 -3.34 -2.05
C ASN A 342 -11.07 -3.32 -0.59
N THR A 343 -10.34 -4.35 -0.19
CA THR A 343 -9.78 -4.49 1.17
C THR A 343 -8.37 -5.07 1.12
N GLY A 344 -7.64 -4.94 2.22
CA GLY A 344 -6.24 -5.35 2.31
C GLY A 344 -6.04 -6.86 2.37
N PHE A 345 -4.77 -7.26 2.28
CA PHE A 345 -4.38 -8.66 2.21
C PHE A 345 -4.85 -9.48 3.42
N ILE A 346 -4.90 -8.90 4.63
CA ILE A 346 -5.35 -9.59 5.85
C ILE A 346 -6.81 -10.02 5.74
N ALA A 347 -7.70 -9.09 5.36
CA ALA A 347 -9.13 -9.38 5.21
C ALA A 347 -9.44 -10.31 4.02
N ASN A 348 -8.67 -10.22 2.93
CA ASN A 348 -8.76 -11.22 1.86
C ASN A 348 -8.29 -12.61 2.30
N GLY A 349 -7.29 -12.69 3.19
CA GLY A 349 -6.90 -13.94 3.84
C GLY A 349 -8.09 -14.57 4.56
N TYR A 350 -8.88 -13.77 5.30
CA TYR A 350 -10.11 -14.24 5.95
C TYR A 350 -11.14 -14.78 4.95
N ALA A 351 -11.38 -14.09 3.84
CA ALA A 351 -12.32 -14.55 2.81
C ALA A 351 -11.90 -15.90 2.17
N ASN A 352 -10.61 -16.23 2.17
CA ASN A 352 -10.10 -17.45 1.54
C ASN A 352 -10.00 -18.64 2.47
N PHE A 353 -9.57 -18.44 3.73
CA PHE A 353 -9.32 -19.54 4.66
C PHE A 353 -9.66 -19.17 6.12
N GLY A 354 -10.54 -18.20 6.34
CA GLY A 354 -10.88 -17.70 7.67
C GLY A 354 -9.66 -17.20 8.44
N PHE A 355 -9.63 -17.44 9.75
CA PHE A 355 -8.53 -16.99 10.61
C PHE A 355 -7.17 -17.59 10.23
N TYR A 356 -7.13 -18.83 9.72
CA TYR A 356 -5.89 -19.41 9.19
C TYR A 356 -5.36 -18.65 7.97
N GLY A 357 -6.26 -18.15 7.13
CA GLY A 357 -5.92 -17.30 5.99
C GLY A 357 -5.31 -15.97 6.41
N MET A 358 -5.88 -15.31 7.43
CA MET A 358 -5.31 -14.07 7.99
C MET A 358 -3.87 -14.26 8.48
N LEU A 359 -3.60 -15.35 9.20
CA LEU A 359 -2.26 -15.65 9.75
C LEU A 359 -1.27 -16.05 8.66
N SER A 360 -1.65 -16.96 7.76
CA SER A 360 -0.79 -17.44 6.65
C SER A 360 -0.42 -16.31 5.69
N TYR A 361 -1.38 -15.46 5.29
CA TYR A 361 -1.10 -14.30 4.43
C TYR A 361 -0.15 -13.29 5.11
N SER A 362 -0.28 -13.12 6.42
CA SER A 362 0.59 -12.26 7.20
C SER A 362 1.99 -12.84 7.35
N ALA A 363 2.11 -14.16 7.53
CA ALA A 363 3.39 -14.87 7.54
C ALA A 363 4.12 -14.72 6.20
N ILE A 364 3.43 -14.94 5.07
CA ILE A 364 4.02 -14.76 3.73
C ILE A 364 4.46 -13.30 3.52
N THR A 365 3.62 -12.33 3.88
CA THR A 365 3.95 -10.91 3.75
C THR A 365 5.17 -10.54 4.61
N GLY A 366 5.21 -11.00 5.86
CA GLY A 366 6.33 -10.83 6.76
C GLY A 366 7.62 -11.43 6.18
N TRP A 367 7.54 -12.66 5.68
CA TRP A 367 8.68 -13.35 5.06
C TRP A 367 9.22 -12.58 3.85
N LEU A 368 8.35 -12.07 2.97
CA LEU A 368 8.74 -11.26 1.81
C LEU A 368 9.44 -9.96 2.21
N ILE A 369 8.90 -9.25 3.20
CA ILE A 369 9.57 -8.07 3.79
C ILE A 369 10.94 -8.46 4.33
N GLY A 370 11.02 -9.62 4.99
CA GLY A 370 12.26 -10.18 5.50
C GLY A 370 13.33 -10.43 4.42
N ILE A 371 12.92 -10.91 3.24
CA ILE A 371 13.80 -11.07 2.07
C ILE A 371 14.32 -9.71 1.59
N MET A 372 13.48 -8.66 1.63
CA MET A 372 13.90 -7.32 1.23
C MET A 372 15.03 -6.77 2.10
N ASP A 373 15.00 -7.04 3.40
CA ASP A 373 16.10 -6.70 4.30
C ASP A 373 17.41 -7.37 3.88
N GLU A 374 17.38 -8.66 3.54
CA GLU A 374 18.60 -9.39 3.15
C GLU A 374 19.17 -8.94 1.81
N ILE A 375 18.30 -8.60 0.86
CA ILE A 375 18.72 -8.08 -0.44
C ILE A 375 19.32 -6.67 -0.29
N SER A 376 18.76 -5.84 0.59
CA SER A 376 19.18 -4.44 0.73
C SER A 376 20.38 -4.25 1.67
N TYR A 377 20.54 -5.11 2.68
CA TYR A 377 21.53 -4.95 3.74
C TYR A 377 22.96 -4.80 3.19
N LYS A 378 23.57 -3.64 3.47
CA LYS A 378 24.92 -3.24 3.01
C LYS A 378 25.14 -3.22 1.49
N LYS A 379 24.09 -3.41 0.68
CA LYS A 379 24.17 -3.43 -0.79
C LYS A 379 23.57 -2.19 -1.45
N MET A 380 22.71 -1.46 -0.76
CA MET A 380 22.14 -0.19 -1.24
C MET A 380 21.67 0.71 -0.07
N PRO A 381 21.50 2.02 -0.30
CA PRO A 381 20.87 2.90 0.67
C PRO A 381 19.42 2.48 0.98
N LEU A 382 18.99 2.69 2.22
CA LEU A 382 17.66 2.28 2.68
C LEU A 382 16.53 2.87 1.83
N TRP A 383 16.60 4.17 1.49
CA TRP A 383 15.58 4.81 0.65
C TRP A 383 15.47 4.21 -0.75
N VAL A 384 16.55 3.68 -1.31
CA VAL A 384 16.53 3.04 -2.64
C VAL A 384 15.69 1.77 -2.55
N ALA A 385 15.97 0.93 -1.55
CA ALA A 385 15.23 -0.31 -1.34
C ALA A 385 13.72 -0.05 -1.09
N ILE A 386 13.41 0.94 -0.25
CA ILE A 386 12.02 1.35 0.01
C ILE A 386 11.38 1.90 -1.27
N ALA A 387 12.02 2.82 -1.98
CA ALA A 387 11.42 3.47 -3.15
C ALA A 387 11.15 2.51 -4.32
N ILE A 388 11.93 1.44 -4.48
CA ILE A 388 11.68 0.40 -5.49
C ILE A 388 10.42 -0.42 -5.15
N THR A 389 10.20 -0.69 -3.86
CA THR A 389 9.18 -1.63 -3.38
C THR A 389 7.92 -0.96 -2.83
N ILE A 390 7.93 0.36 -2.64
CA ILE A 390 6.86 1.10 -1.94
C ILE A 390 5.51 0.99 -2.66
N VAL A 391 5.49 1.08 -3.98
CA VAL A 391 4.25 1.06 -4.76
C VAL A 391 3.52 -0.29 -4.63
N PRO A 392 4.15 -1.45 -4.91
CA PRO A 392 3.49 -2.73 -4.72
C PRO A 392 3.16 -3.02 -3.25
N MET A 393 4.02 -2.64 -2.30
CA MET A 393 3.74 -2.83 -0.87
C MET A 393 2.54 -2.00 -0.39
N PHE A 394 2.43 -0.75 -0.82
CA PHE A 394 1.29 0.12 -0.50
C PHE A 394 -0.04 -0.45 -1.04
N ASN A 395 -0.03 -1.11 -2.21
CA ASN A 395 -1.23 -1.73 -2.76
C ASN A 395 -1.79 -2.86 -1.87
N LEU A 396 -0.97 -3.55 -1.07
CA LEU A 396 -1.44 -4.61 -0.17
C LEU A 396 -2.41 -4.11 0.90
N ILE A 397 -2.44 -2.80 1.17
CA ILE A 397 -3.41 -2.17 2.09
C ILE A 397 -4.85 -2.30 1.56
N SER A 398 -5.02 -2.41 0.24
CA SER A 398 -6.33 -2.44 -0.41
C SER A 398 -6.49 -3.57 -1.44
N VAL A 399 -5.55 -4.52 -1.50
CA VAL A 399 -5.56 -5.61 -2.48
C VAL A 399 -5.21 -6.94 -1.80
N ASP A 400 -5.76 -8.03 -2.32
CA ASP A 400 -5.39 -9.41 -2.00
C ASP A 400 -3.89 -9.67 -2.21
N LEU A 401 -3.29 -10.54 -1.37
CA LEU A 401 -1.86 -10.83 -1.41
C LEU A 401 -1.40 -11.38 -2.77
N LEU A 402 -2.07 -12.40 -3.30
CA LEU A 402 -1.62 -13.06 -4.53
C LEU A 402 -1.78 -12.13 -5.74
N THR A 403 -2.88 -11.36 -5.78
CA THR A 403 -3.05 -10.29 -6.76
C THR A 403 -1.96 -9.21 -6.59
N GLY A 404 -1.57 -8.88 -5.36
CA GLY A 404 -0.46 -7.98 -5.04
C GLY A 404 0.89 -8.49 -5.55
N LEU A 405 1.16 -9.79 -5.37
CA LEU A 405 2.39 -10.46 -5.79
C LEU A 405 2.59 -10.43 -7.31
N LEU A 406 1.55 -10.83 -8.04
CA LEU A 406 1.60 -10.98 -9.49
C LEU A 406 1.16 -9.71 -10.20
N TYR A 407 -0.09 -9.30 -10.07
CA TYR A 407 -0.66 -8.20 -10.88
C TYR A 407 -0.09 -6.84 -10.51
N HIS A 408 0.08 -6.55 -9.21
CA HIS A 408 0.74 -5.33 -8.76
C HIS A 408 2.26 -5.45 -8.70
N GLY A 409 2.80 -6.66 -8.93
CA GLY A 409 4.21 -6.95 -9.20
C GLY A 409 5.15 -6.82 -8.01
N LEU A 410 4.69 -7.13 -6.79
CA LEU A 410 5.58 -7.16 -5.63
C LEU A 410 6.78 -8.10 -5.86
N ILE A 411 6.56 -9.29 -6.44
CA ILE A 411 7.66 -10.20 -6.80
C ILE A 411 8.62 -9.53 -7.78
N MET A 412 8.09 -8.88 -8.82
CA MET A 412 8.90 -8.17 -9.81
C MET A 412 9.74 -7.07 -9.15
N SER A 413 9.18 -6.30 -8.22
CA SER A 413 9.95 -5.27 -7.49
C SER A 413 11.08 -5.86 -6.63
N ILE A 414 10.87 -7.02 -6.01
CA ILE A 414 11.91 -7.73 -5.24
C ILE A 414 13.02 -8.22 -6.18
N VAL A 415 12.66 -8.76 -7.36
CA VAL A 415 13.62 -9.17 -8.39
C VAL A 415 14.43 -7.97 -8.89
N LEU A 416 13.79 -6.83 -9.17
CA LEU A 416 14.51 -5.63 -9.63
C LEU A 416 15.42 -5.07 -8.55
N MET A 417 14.97 -5.04 -7.30
CA MET A 417 15.81 -4.66 -6.17
C MET A 417 17.03 -5.59 -6.05
N TRP A 418 16.83 -6.90 -6.21
CA TRP A 418 17.92 -7.87 -6.23
C TRP A 418 18.92 -7.62 -7.36
N LEU A 419 18.46 -7.36 -8.59
CA LEU A 419 19.33 -7.00 -9.71
C LEU A 419 20.16 -5.74 -9.41
N LEU A 420 19.54 -4.71 -8.83
CA LEU A 420 20.22 -3.46 -8.46
C LEU A 420 21.22 -3.66 -7.31
N SER A 421 20.96 -4.60 -6.41
CA SER A 421 21.91 -4.95 -5.33
C SER A 421 23.25 -5.51 -5.83
N LYS A 422 23.28 -6.00 -7.08
CA LYS A 422 24.47 -6.58 -7.73
C LYS A 422 25.26 -5.60 -8.60
N ARG A 423 24.91 -4.32 -8.59
CA ARG A 423 25.60 -3.34 -9.44
C ARG A 423 27.09 -3.24 -9.11
N ASP A 424 27.90 -2.97 -10.12
CA ASP A 424 29.36 -2.88 -9.97
C ASP A 424 29.84 -1.73 -9.07
N LYS A 425 29.07 -0.65 -9.04
CA LYS A 425 29.44 0.62 -8.42
C LYS A 425 29.30 0.56 -6.91
N LYS A 426 30.38 0.87 -6.19
CA LYS A 426 30.39 0.97 -4.72
C LYS A 426 29.22 1.83 -4.25
N VAL A 427 28.55 1.39 -3.18
CA VAL A 427 27.53 2.19 -2.49
C VAL A 427 28.22 3.47 -2.03
N LYS A 428 27.90 4.60 -2.65
CA LYS A 428 28.24 5.91 -2.08
C LYS A 428 27.32 6.10 -0.89
N GLU A 429 27.83 5.92 0.32
CA GLU A 429 27.14 6.41 1.52
C GLU A 429 26.98 7.93 1.35
N ILE A 430 25.73 8.42 1.42
CA ILE A 430 25.40 9.86 1.43
C ILE A 430 24.74 10.17 2.75
#